data_AF-A0A0D2LVS3-F1
#
_entry.id   AF-A0A0D2LVS3-F1
#
_cell.length_a   1.000
_cell.length_b   1.000
_cell.length_c   1.000
_cell.angle_alpha   90.00
_cell.angle_beta   90.00
_cell.angle_gamma   90.00
#
_symmetry.space_group_name_H-M   'P 1'
#
loop_
_entity.id
_entity.type
_entity.pdbx_description
1 polymer ?
#
loop_
_entity_poly.entity_id
_entity_poly.type
_entity_poly.pdbx_seq_one_letter_code
_entity_poly.pdbx_strand_id
1 'polypeptide(L)'
;MQQKRLRAALLRGGYLWRVALSAMYFDVVLDGPSGLSSRKDEMFSVLLPDGKRYVDDELTEMETYTLLGTYVCRTGLGNQVALKSWCPSLSNFTKSGLDYGRWSNFNESLYNVSCSDTKSQNPILKQQPCPSNQWRNICRGSRDLARGLHHLEKVSLSLIRQYCN
;
A
#
# COMPACT_ATOMS: atom_id res chain seq x y z
N MET A 1 -3.79 15.71 -4.81
CA MET A 1 -3.47 14.88 -3.62
C MET A 1 -2.27 15.52 -2.93
N GLN A 2 -2.26 15.62 -1.60
CA GLN A 2 -1.24 16.39 -0.86
C GLN A 2 0.09 15.60 -0.79
N GLN A 3 1.23 16.27 -1.00
CA GLN A 3 2.59 15.69 -1.06
C GLN A 3 2.89 14.74 0.11
N LYS A 4 2.43 15.10 1.32
CA LYS A 4 2.53 14.26 2.54
C LYS A 4 1.98 12.85 2.37
N ARG A 5 0.79 12.72 1.79
CA ARG A 5 0.09 11.43 1.60
C ARG A 5 0.84 10.55 0.62
N LEU A 6 1.38 11.15 -0.43
CA LEU A 6 2.17 10.42 -1.43
C LEU A 6 3.52 10.00 -0.86
N ARG A 7 4.19 10.86 -0.04
CA ARG A 7 5.38 10.46 0.71
C ARG A 7 5.10 9.28 1.65
N ALA A 8 4.00 9.33 2.41
CA ALA A 8 3.56 8.25 3.28
C ALA A 8 3.28 6.95 2.50
N ALA A 9 2.65 7.03 1.32
CA ALA A 9 2.43 5.90 0.44
C ALA A 9 3.76 5.29 -0.06
N LEU A 10 4.72 6.12 -0.44
CA LEU A 10 6.05 5.70 -0.89
C LEU A 10 6.82 5.00 0.24
N LEU A 11 6.80 5.56 1.46
CA LEU A 11 7.44 5.00 2.65
C LEU A 11 6.80 3.69 3.11
N ARG A 12 5.47 3.57 2.99
CA ARG A 12 4.74 2.34 3.34
C ARG A 12 5.16 1.14 2.49
N GLY A 13 5.59 1.38 1.25
CA GLY A 13 6.00 0.32 0.34
C GLY A 13 4.83 -0.46 -0.29
N GLY A 14 5.15 -1.64 -0.80
CA GLY A 14 4.17 -2.55 -1.42
C GLY A 14 3.47 -1.95 -2.64
N TYR A 15 2.18 -2.26 -2.80
CA TYR A 15 1.40 -1.77 -3.94
C TYR A 15 1.15 -0.26 -3.90
N LEU A 16 1.02 0.33 -2.69
CA LEU A 16 0.84 1.78 -2.51
C LEU A 16 2.03 2.57 -3.05
N TRP A 17 3.25 2.09 -2.81
CA TRP A 17 4.46 2.72 -3.35
C TRP A 17 4.42 2.81 -4.87
N ARG A 18 4.05 1.73 -5.57
CA ARG A 18 4.00 1.74 -7.04
C ARG A 18 2.96 2.72 -7.57
N VAL A 19 1.79 2.78 -6.92
CA VAL A 19 0.73 3.73 -7.26
C VAL A 19 1.23 5.15 -7.03
N ALA A 20 1.88 5.43 -5.90
CA ALA A 20 2.39 6.76 -5.58
C ALA A 20 3.50 7.21 -6.54
N LEU A 21 4.36 6.29 -7.00
CA LEU A 21 5.37 6.56 -8.02
C LEU A 21 4.80 7.03 -9.36
N SER A 22 3.53 6.75 -9.65
CA SER A 22 2.89 7.29 -10.86
C SER A 22 2.59 8.79 -10.76
N ALA A 23 2.54 9.32 -9.53
CA ALA A 23 2.17 10.70 -9.25
C ALA A 23 3.32 11.55 -8.71
N MET A 24 4.37 10.94 -8.14
CA MET A 24 5.52 11.63 -7.55
C MET A 24 6.81 10.81 -7.71
N TYR A 25 7.94 11.51 -7.79
CA TYR A 25 9.27 10.91 -7.77
C TYR A 25 9.67 10.49 -6.34
N PHE A 26 10.61 9.53 -6.27
CA PHE A 26 11.06 8.96 -4.99
C PHE A 26 11.96 9.91 -4.18
N ASP A 27 12.59 10.88 -4.83
CA ASP A 27 13.40 11.94 -4.22
C ASP A 27 12.67 12.70 -3.09
N VAL A 28 11.35 12.88 -3.20
CA VAL A 28 10.55 13.54 -2.16
C VAL A 28 10.54 12.76 -0.83
N VAL A 29 10.84 11.46 -0.85
CA VAL A 29 11.06 10.69 0.38
C VAL A 29 12.40 11.05 1.02
N LEU A 30 13.43 11.27 0.19
CA LEU A 30 14.78 11.61 0.61
C LEU A 30 14.86 13.04 1.17
N ASP A 31 14.04 13.95 0.65
CA ASP A 31 13.87 15.29 1.22
C ASP A 31 13.30 15.24 2.65
N GLY A 32 12.60 14.13 2.96
CA GLY A 32 12.13 13.75 4.28
C GLY A 32 11.16 14.76 4.91
N PRO A 33 10.51 14.39 6.02
CA PRO A 33 10.17 15.37 7.02
C PRO A 33 11.47 15.69 7.76
N SER A 34 12.31 16.58 7.20
CA SER A 34 13.65 16.88 7.73
C SER A 34 13.65 17.42 9.17
N GLY A 35 12.47 17.74 9.74
CA GLY A 35 12.34 18.44 11.02
C GLY A 35 12.83 19.89 10.97
N LEU A 36 13.53 20.27 9.90
CA LEU A 36 14.09 21.60 9.62
C LEU A 36 13.04 22.53 9.01
N SER A 37 12.02 21.97 8.37
CA SER A 37 10.91 22.75 7.84
C SER A 37 9.86 23.04 8.92
N SER A 38 9.52 24.31 9.12
CA SER A 38 8.44 24.73 10.03
C SER A 38 7.06 24.69 9.35
N ARG A 39 7.01 24.28 8.07
CA ARG A 39 5.80 24.27 7.24
C ARG A 39 4.85 23.14 7.65
N LYS A 40 3.70 23.53 8.20
CA LYS A 40 2.62 22.63 8.65
C LYS A 40 2.02 21.81 7.49
N ASP A 41 2.27 22.17 6.24
CA ASP A 41 1.84 21.48 5.03
C ASP A 41 2.84 20.41 4.55
N GLU A 42 4.05 20.33 5.12
CA GLU A 42 5.10 19.35 4.76
C GLU A 42 5.26 18.22 5.79
N MET A 43 5.03 18.48 7.09
CA MET A 43 5.01 17.45 8.13
C MET A 43 3.77 17.55 9.04
N PHE A 44 3.31 16.42 9.57
CA PHE A 44 2.49 16.38 10.79
C PHE A 44 3.43 16.14 11.97
N SER A 45 3.27 16.92 13.03
CA SER A 45 4.06 16.73 14.24
C SER A 45 3.21 16.88 15.49
N VAL A 46 3.38 15.95 16.43
CA VAL A 46 2.73 15.97 17.75
C VAL A 46 3.82 16.09 18.80
N LEU A 47 3.77 17.15 19.61
CA LEU A 47 4.63 17.31 20.78
C LEU A 47 3.89 16.73 22.00
N LEU A 48 4.48 15.73 22.63
CA LEU A 48 3.98 15.15 23.88
C LEU A 48 4.40 15.99 25.10
N PRO A 49 3.70 15.84 26.24
CA PRO A 49 4.06 16.53 27.49
C PRO A 49 5.47 16.21 28.02
N ASP A 50 6.05 15.06 27.64
CA ASP A 50 7.42 14.66 27.98
C ASP A 50 8.48 15.28 27.07
N GLY A 51 8.07 16.17 26.15
CA GLY A 51 8.96 16.85 25.21
C GLY A 51 9.27 16.06 23.94
N LYS A 52 8.80 14.81 23.80
CA LYS A 52 9.01 14.03 22.57
C LYS A 52 8.14 14.56 21.44
N ARG A 53 8.73 14.69 20.24
CA ARG A 53 8.01 15.06 19.02
C ARG A 53 7.89 13.86 18.10
N TYR A 54 6.66 13.43 17.82
CA TYR A 54 6.36 12.43 16.80
C TYR A 54 6.19 13.14 15.46
N VAL A 55 6.89 12.66 14.43
CA VAL A 55 6.87 13.22 13.07
C VAL A 55 6.72 12.09 12.06
N ASP A 56 5.49 11.75 11.70
CA ASP A 56 5.16 11.10 10.42
C ASP A 56 3.64 11.08 10.20
N ASP A 57 3.23 10.94 8.95
CA ASP A 57 1.82 10.77 8.57
C ASP A 57 1.59 9.31 8.13
N GLU A 58 0.88 8.51 8.93
CA GLU A 58 0.29 7.25 8.43
C GLU A 58 -0.92 7.59 7.55
N LEU A 59 -1.06 6.92 6.41
CA LEU A 59 -2.24 7.05 5.57
C LEU A 59 -3.48 6.57 6.30
N THR A 60 -4.51 7.41 6.35
CA THR A 60 -5.84 6.97 6.80
C THR A 60 -6.39 5.90 5.84
N GLU A 61 -7.37 5.13 6.33
CA GLU A 61 -8.04 4.11 5.52
C GLU A 61 -8.68 4.71 4.26
N MET A 62 -9.32 5.88 4.39
CA MET A 62 -9.94 6.59 3.27
C MET A 62 -8.92 7.09 2.24
N GLU A 63 -7.77 7.59 2.69
CA GLU A 63 -6.69 7.99 1.78
C GLU A 63 -6.10 6.78 1.06
N THR A 64 -5.96 5.64 1.76
CA THR A 64 -5.54 4.36 1.18
C THR A 64 -6.52 3.88 0.11
N TYR A 65 -7.82 3.94 0.39
CA TYR A 65 -8.87 3.60 -0.58
C TYR A 65 -8.88 4.53 -1.79
N THR A 66 -8.65 5.82 -1.57
CA THR A 66 -8.55 6.80 -2.66
C THR A 66 -7.34 6.50 -3.55
N LEU A 67 -6.18 6.22 -2.95
CA LEU A 67 -4.96 5.84 -3.68
C LEU A 67 -5.15 4.57 -4.50
N LEU A 68 -5.76 3.53 -3.91
CA LEU A 68 -5.94 2.23 -4.58
C LEU A 68 -7.14 2.19 -5.54
N GLY A 69 -7.82 3.32 -5.76
CA GLY A 69 -8.97 3.41 -6.65
C GLY A 69 -10.13 2.53 -6.21
N THR A 70 -10.47 2.56 -4.93
CA THR A 70 -11.60 1.82 -4.36
C THR A 70 -12.90 2.61 -4.50
N TYR A 71 -13.95 1.94 -4.98
CA TYR A 71 -15.31 2.45 -5.17
C TYR A 71 -16.26 1.76 -4.20
N VAL A 72 -17.23 2.54 -3.71
CA VAL A 72 -18.39 2.03 -2.98
C VAL A 72 -19.51 1.76 -3.98
N CYS A 73 -19.78 0.50 -4.26
CA CYS A 73 -20.84 0.09 -5.19
C CYS A 73 -22.09 -0.34 -4.42
N ARG A 74 -23.24 0.27 -4.70
CA ARG A 74 -24.54 -0.22 -4.19
C ARG A 74 -24.87 -1.54 -4.87
N THR A 75 -25.26 -2.56 -4.10
CA THR A 75 -25.57 -3.89 -4.65
C THR A 75 -27.01 -4.03 -5.12
N GLY A 76 -27.86 -3.03 -4.86
CA GLY A 76 -29.30 -3.08 -5.14
C GLY A 76 -30.12 -3.84 -4.10
N LEU A 77 -29.46 -4.48 -3.11
CA LEU A 77 -30.09 -5.19 -2.01
C LEU A 77 -30.09 -4.31 -0.75
N GLY A 78 -31.12 -3.48 -0.60
CA GLY A 78 -31.28 -2.58 0.54
C GLY A 78 -30.10 -1.61 0.69
N ASN A 79 -29.57 -1.50 1.91
CA ASN A 79 -28.42 -0.66 2.24
C ASN A 79 -27.06 -1.37 2.07
N GLN A 80 -27.02 -2.55 1.44
CA GLN A 80 -25.77 -3.25 1.25
C GLN A 80 -24.90 -2.55 0.20
N VAL A 81 -23.63 -2.35 0.56
CA VAL A 81 -22.59 -1.81 -0.31
C VAL A 81 -21.47 -2.83 -0.46
N ALA A 82 -20.87 -2.86 -1.65
CA ALA A 82 -19.70 -3.66 -1.97
C ALA A 82 -18.54 -2.72 -2.30
N LEU A 83 -17.39 -2.95 -1.68
CA LEU A 83 -16.15 -2.26 -2.04
C LEU A 83 -15.48 -3.01 -3.20
N LYS A 84 -15.23 -2.29 -4.29
CA LYS A 84 -14.50 -2.79 -5.46
C LYS A 84 -13.36 -1.87 -5.78
N SER A 85 -12.21 -2.38 -6.20
CA SER A 85 -11.03 -1.56 -6.48
C SER A 85 -10.32 -2.00 -7.75
N TRP A 86 -9.62 -1.06 -8.40
CA TRP A 86 -8.76 -1.35 -9.55
C TRP A 86 -7.44 -2.00 -9.14
N CYS A 87 -6.99 -1.74 -7.92
CA CYS A 87 -5.77 -2.28 -7.35
C CYS A 87 -6.09 -3.22 -6.17
N PRO A 88 -5.22 -4.17 -5.82
CA PRO A 88 -5.39 -4.97 -4.61
C PRO A 88 -5.38 -4.06 -3.38
N SER A 89 -6.25 -4.35 -2.40
CA SER A 89 -6.20 -3.69 -1.10
C SER A 89 -4.87 -4.00 -0.40
N LEU A 90 -4.43 -3.11 0.49
CA LEU A 90 -3.21 -3.31 1.28
C LEU A 90 -3.24 -4.67 2.01
N SER A 91 -4.37 -5.01 2.62
CA SER A 91 -4.57 -6.29 3.31
C SER A 91 -4.51 -7.54 2.41
N ASN A 92 -4.90 -7.42 1.15
CA ASN A 92 -4.83 -8.54 0.21
C ASN A 92 -3.43 -8.69 -0.40
N PHE A 93 -2.68 -7.59 -0.51
CA PHE A 93 -1.32 -7.60 -1.05
C PHE A 93 -0.27 -7.94 0.02
N THR A 94 -0.30 -7.27 1.18
CA THR A 94 0.70 -7.44 2.24
C THR A 94 0.75 -8.88 2.74
N LYS A 95 1.97 -9.44 2.84
CA LYS A 95 2.21 -10.86 3.24
C LYS A 95 1.53 -11.90 2.33
N SER A 96 0.98 -11.46 1.20
CA SER A 96 0.50 -12.38 0.17
C SER A 96 1.67 -13.00 -0.58
N GLY A 97 1.41 -14.02 -1.40
CA GLY A 97 2.46 -14.62 -2.21
C GLY A 97 2.96 -13.72 -3.34
N LEU A 98 2.39 -12.52 -3.52
CA LEU A 98 2.88 -11.49 -4.45
C LEU A 98 3.73 -10.40 -3.78
N ASP A 99 3.76 -10.39 -2.44
CA ASP A 99 4.57 -9.46 -1.65
C ASP A 99 5.98 -10.06 -1.44
N TYR A 100 6.78 -10.02 -2.50
CA TYR A 100 8.14 -10.54 -2.51
C TYR A 100 9.15 -9.66 -1.74
N GLY A 101 8.70 -8.57 -1.11
CA GLY A 101 9.59 -7.52 -0.62
C GLY A 101 10.33 -6.74 -1.72
N ARG A 102 10.06 -7.06 -3.00
CA ARG A 102 10.54 -6.35 -4.18
C ARG A 102 9.46 -6.27 -5.24
N TRP A 103 9.53 -5.27 -6.09
CA TRP A 103 8.61 -5.13 -7.21
C TRP A 103 9.01 -6.07 -8.35
N SER A 104 8.12 -6.99 -8.72
CA SER A 104 8.37 -8.01 -9.77
C SER A 104 7.72 -7.61 -11.11
N ASN A 105 8.17 -8.22 -12.21
CA ASN A 105 7.54 -8.05 -13.52
C ASN A 105 6.06 -8.44 -13.51
N PHE A 106 5.67 -9.41 -12.68
CA PHE A 106 4.27 -9.79 -12.51
C PHE A 106 3.48 -8.68 -11.79
N ASN A 107 4.06 -8.09 -10.74
CA ASN A 107 3.44 -6.95 -10.05
C ASN A 107 3.28 -5.76 -10.99
N GLU A 108 4.28 -5.48 -11.83
CA GLU A 108 4.19 -4.43 -12.86
C GLU A 108 3.11 -4.73 -13.89
N SER A 109 3.01 -5.97 -14.36
CA SER A 109 1.95 -6.41 -15.28
C SER A 109 0.56 -6.21 -14.66
N LEU A 110 0.40 -6.55 -13.38
CA LEU A 110 -0.84 -6.35 -12.63
C LEU A 110 -1.18 -4.87 -12.48
N TYR A 111 -0.19 -4.03 -12.19
CA TYR A 111 -0.35 -2.58 -12.15
C TYR A 111 -0.76 -1.99 -13.49
N ASN A 112 -0.15 -2.43 -14.58
CA ASN A 112 -0.47 -1.94 -15.93
C ASN A 112 -1.90 -2.25 -16.36
N VAL A 113 -2.45 -3.41 -15.96
CA VAL A 113 -3.89 -3.71 -16.17
C VAL A 113 -4.78 -2.70 -15.44
N SER A 114 -4.33 -2.20 -14.29
CA SER A 114 -5.08 -1.29 -13.42
C SER A 114 -4.97 0.18 -13.84
N CYS A 115 -3.87 0.56 -14.51
CA CYS A 115 -3.50 1.96 -14.80
C CYS A 115 -3.86 2.45 -16.21
N SER A 116 -4.67 1.70 -16.97
CA SER A 116 -5.11 2.05 -18.34
C SER A 116 -3.97 2.29 -19.33
N ASP A 117 -3.52 1.21 -19.99
CA ASP A 117 -3.06 1.34 -21.36
C ASP A 117 -3.82 0.34 -22.23
N THR A 118 -4.71 0.86 -23.08
CA THR A 118 -5.71 0.14 -23.89
C THR A 118 -5.09 -0.84 -24.89
N LYS A 119 -3.75 -0.88 -25.00
CA LYS A 119 -3.01 -1.61 -26.03
C LYS A 119 -2.58 -3.01 -25.60
N SER A 120 -2.58 -3.33 -24.31
CA SER A 120 -2.23 -4.68 -23.82
C SER A 120 -3.41 -5.31 -23.08
N GLN A 121 -4.30 -5.96 -23.83
CA GLN A 121 -5.28 -6.86 -23.23
C GLN A 121 -4.52 -7.98 -22.51
N ASN A 122 -4.50 -7.95 -21.18
CA ASN A 122 -4.06 -9.09 -20.39
C ASN A 122 -5.13 -10.19 -20.52
N PRO A 123 -4.83 -11.37 -21.08
CA PRO A 123 -5.82 -12.42 -21.32
C PRO A 123 -6.36 -13.04 -20.02
N ILE A 124 -5.67 -12.85 -18.90
CA ILE A 124 -6.02 -13.44 -17.59
C ILE A 124 -6.89 -12.48 -16.77
N LEU A 125 -6.74 -11.16 -16.97
CA LEU A 125 -7.41 -10.14 -16.16
C LEU A 125 -8.26 -9.24 -17.06
N LYS A 126 -9.58 -9.48 -17.08
CA LYS A 126 -10.54 -8.54 -17.65
C LYS A 126 -10.49 -7.23 -16.86
N GLN A 127 -10.40 -6.10 -17.55
CA GLN A 127 -10.45 -4.76 -16.95
C GLN A 127 -11.81 -4.54 -16.26
N GLN A 128 -11.87 -4.82 -14.97
CA GLN A 128 -12.99 -4.42 -14.12
C GLN A 128 -12.51 -4.28 -12.66
N PRO A 129 -13.07 -3.33 -11.90
CA PRO A 129 -12.77 -3.20 -10.49
C PRO A 129 -13.25 -4.46 -9.77
N CYS A 130 -12.34 -5.07 -9.02
CA CYS A 130 -12.54 -6.37 -8.39
C CYS A 130 -12.91 -6.22 -6.89
N PRO A 131 -13.79 -7.08 -6.36
CA PRO A 131 -14.02 -7.18 -4.92
C PRO A 131 -12.83 -7.82 -4.18
N SER A 132 -12.78 -7.61 -2.86
CA SER A 132 -11.68 -8.07 -2.00
C SER A 132 -11.41 -9.59 -2.07
N ASN A 133 -12.45 -10.42 -2.21
CA ASN A 133 -12.28 -11.87 -2.35
C ASN A 133 -11.58 -12.27 -3.67
N GLN A 134 -11.89 -11.57 -4.76
CA GLN A 134 -11.23 -11.78 -6.05
C GLN A 134 -9.78 -11.31 -5.99
N TRP A 135 -9.51 -10.16 -5.36
CA TRP A 135 -8.14 -9.70 -5.10
C TRP A 135 -7.34 -10.69 -4.29
N ARG A 136 -7.91 -11.27 -3.22
CA ARG A 136 -7.26 -12.33 -2.44
C ARG A 136 -6.82 -13.51 -3.31
N ASN A 137 -7.66 -13.91 -4.27
CA ASN A 137 -7.33 -15.01 -5.17
C ASN A 137 -6.21 -14.63 -6.14
N ILE A 138 -6.24 -13.41 -6.70
CA ILE A 138 -5.19 -12.89 -7.58
C ILE A 138 -3.85 -12.79 -6.82
N CYS A 139 -3.88 -12.31 -5.58
CA CYS A 139 -2.71 -12.11 -4.74
C CYS A 139 -2.13 -13.38 -4.10
N ARG A 140 -2.69 -14.57 -4.35
CA ARG A 140 -2.21 -15.82 -3.74
C ARG A 140 -0.72 -16.09 -3.98
N GLY A 141 -0.22 -15.79 -5.18
CA GLY A 141 1.19 -15.89 -5.56
C GLY A 141 1.90 -17.15 -5.06
N SER A 142 3.15 -17.02 -4.60
CA SER A 142 3.92 -18.12 -4.02
C SER A 142 3.56 -18.38 -2.55
N ARG A 143 3.09 -19.60 -2.25
CA ARG A 143 2.76 -20.03 -0.88
C ARG A 143 4.00 -20.19 -0.01
N ASP A 144 5.11 -20.66 -0.59
CA ASP A 144 6.35 -20.90 0.14
C ASP A 144 7.01 -19.60 0.56
N LEU A 145 6.96 -18.58 -0.31
CA LEU A 145 7.37 -17.23 0.04
C LEU A 145 6.56 -16.68 1.22
N ALA A 146 5.22 -16.74 1.14
CA ALA A 146 4.35 -16.21 2.19
C ALA A 146 4.64 -16.88 3.55
N ARG A 147 4.85 -18.21 3.55
CA ARG A 147 5.26 -18.97 4.73
C ARG A 147 6.66 -18.58 5.22
N GLY A 148 7.61 -18.45 4.29
CA GLY A 148 8.98 -18.05 4.58
C GLY A 148 9.05 -16.68 5.24
N LEU A 149 8.35 -15.69 4.68
CA LEU A 149 8.27 -14.33 5.25
C LEU A 149 7.63 -14.34 6.65
N HIS A 150 6.53 -15.08 6.83
CA HIS A 150 5.90 -15.22 8.14
C HIS A 150 6.85 -15.85 9.18
N HIS A 151 7.58 -16.89 8.77
CA HIS A 151 8.56 -17.54 9.63
C HIS A 151 9.73 -16.61 9.97
N LEU A 152 10.28 -15.91 8.98
CA LEU A 152 11.35 -14.92 9.17
C LEU A 152 10.92 -13.83 10.15
N GLU A 153 9.74 -13.24 9.96
CA GLU A 153 9.20 -12.21 10.86
C GLU A 153 9.08 -12.73 12.30
N LYS A 154 8.57 -13.96 12.48
CA LYS A 154 8.46 -14.60 13.79
C LYS A 154 9.84 -14.79 14.46
N VAL A 155 10.82 -15.30 13.72
CA VAL A 155 12.18 -15.54 14.23
C VAL A 155 12.88 -14.21 14.56
N SER A 156 12.80 -13.21 13.67
CA SER A 156 13.34 -11.88 13.91
C SER A 156 12.74 -11.24 15.16
N LEU A 157 11.42 -11.32 15.36
CA LEU A 157 10.77 -10.81 16.57
C LEU A 157 11.25 -11.52 17.83
N SER A 158 11.46 -12.85 17.79
CA SER A 158 12.01 -13.57 18.95
C SER A 158 13.43 -13.13 19.28
N LEU A 159 14.27 -12.88 18.26
CA LEU A 159 15.64 -12.42 18.44
C LEU A 159 15.67 -11.00 19.02
N ILE A 160 14.87 -10.08 18.48
CA ILE A 160 14.78 -8.70 19.01
C ILE A 160 14.36 -8.72 20.50
N ARG A 161 13.35 -9.52 20.85
CA ARG A 161 12.90 -9.63 22.25
C ARG A 161 13.95 -10.26 23.18
N GLN A 162 14.83 -11.08 22.65
CA GLN A 162 15.90 -11.71 23.44
C GLN A 162 17.04 -10.73 23.75
N TYR A 163 17.37 -9.82 22.82
CA TYR A 163 18.57 -8.98 22.92
C TYR A 163 18.31 -7.48 23.08
N CYS A 164 17.07 -7.02 22.92
CA CYS A 164 16.70 -5.61 23.00
C CYS A 164 15.70 -5.31 24.15
N ASN A 165 15.61 -6.21 25.14
CA ASN A 165 14.95 -5.92 26.43
C ASN A 165 15.95 -5.34 27.42
#